data_AF-A0A7J7RKW5-F1
#
_entry.id   AF-A0A7J7RKW5-F1
#
_cell.length_a   1.000
_cell.length_b   1.000
_cell.length_c   1.000
_cell.angle_alpha   90.00
_cell.angle_beta   90.00
_cell.angle_gamma   90.00
#
_symmetry.space_group_name_H-M   'P 1'
#
loop_
_entity.id
_entity.type
_entity.pdbx_description
1 polymer ?
#
loop_
_entity_poly.entity_id
_entity_poly.type
_entity_poly.pdbx_seq_one_letter_code
_entity_poly.pdbx_strand_id
1 'polypeptide(L)' 'MVRKAKYRELLLSELLGRRAPASVRLGLAYHVHDLIGAQLVDCVSTTSGTLLRLPET' A
#
# COMPACT_ATOMS: atom_id res chain seq x y z
N MET A 1 1.37 -1.53 8.35
CA MET A 1 0.89 -2.76 7.69
C MET A 1 1.76 -3.18 6.50
N VAL A 2 2.32 -2.26 5.72
CA VAL A 2 3.29 -2.59 4.63
C VAL A 2 4.70 -2.94 5.18
N ARG A 3 5.13 -2.30 6.29
CA ARG A 3 6.38 -2.67 7.02
C ARG A 3 6.45 -4.10 7.57
N LYS A 4 5.32 -4.81 7.67
CA LYS A 4 5.24 -6.21 8.17
C LYS A 4 5.21 -7.24 7.03
N ALA A 5 5.10 -6.81 5.77
CA ALA A 5 5.13 -7.71 4.63
C ALA A 5 6.58 -8.14 4.32
N LYS A 6 6.74 -9.38 3.86
CA LYS A 6 8.04 -9.90 3.39
C LYS A 6 8.51 -8.94 2.29
N TYR A 7 9.72 -8.39 2.43
CA TYR A 7 10.33 -7.40 1.52
C TYR A 7 9.73 -5.97 1.53
N ARG A 8 8.87 -5.62 2.51
CA ARG A 8 8.15 -4.31 2.54
C ARG A 8 7.39 -4.00 1.23
N GLU A 9 7.03 -5.06 0.52
CA GLU A 9 6.31 -5.05 -0.73
C GLU A 9 4.93 -5.67 -0.52
N LEU A 10 3.90 -5.05 -1.08
CA LEU A 10 2.54 -5.57 -1.00
C LEU A 10 1.76 -5.19 -2.25
N LEU A 11 1.03 -6.15 -2.82
CA LEU A 11 0.10 -5.87 -3.91
C LEU A 11 -1.00 -4.92 -3.44
N LEU A 12 -1.37 -3.95 -4.28
CA LEU A 12 -2.45 -3.01 -4.01
C LEU A 12 -3.77 -3.75 -3.76
N SER A 13 -4.06 -4.81 -4.52
CA SER A 13 -5.24 -5.65 -4.31
C SER A 13 -5.23 -6.37 -2.95
N GLU A 14 -4.06 -6.85 -2.51
CA GLU A 14 -3.90 -7.48 -1.18
C GLU A 14 -4.02 -6.46 -0.04
N LEU A 15 -3.56 -5.23 -0.28
CA LEU A 15 -3.72 -4.14 0.67
C LEU A 15 -5.20 -3.79 0.79
N LEU A 16 -5.87 -3.48 -0.32
CA LEU A 16 -7.29 -3.12 -0.36
C LEU A 16 -8.22 -4.23 0.14
N GLY A 17 -7.86 -5.50 -0.08
CA GLY A 17 -8.59 -6.66 0.43
C GLY A 17 -8.40 -6.92 1.93
N ARG A 18 -7.36 -6.35 2.56
CA ARG A 18 -7.13 -6.49 4.00
C ARG A 18 -7.98 -5.51 4.80
N ARG A 19 -8.60 -6.02 5.86
CA ARG A 19 -9.41 -5.24 6.80
C ARG A 19 -8.60 -4.05 7.33
N ALA A 20 -9.05 -2.83 7.02
CA ALA A 20 -8.39 -1.61 7.43
C ALA A 20 -8.32 -1.50 8.97
N PRO A 21 -7.21 -1.02 9.55
CA PRO A 21 -7.18 -0.72 10.97
C PRO A 21 -8.28 0.30 11.32
N ALA A 22 -8.95 0.13 12.46
CA ALA A 22 -10.02 1.03 12.91
C ALA A 22 -9.56 2.50 13.08
N SER A 23 -8.25 2.74 13.13
CA SER A 23 -7.64 4.08 13.11
C SER A 23 -7.83 4.83 11.79
N VAL A 24 -8.22 4.16 10.71
CA VAL A 24 -8.25 4.68 9.34
C VAL A 24 -9.69 5.06 8.97
N ARG A 25 -10.13 6.27 9.39
CA ARG A 25 -11.54 6.72 9.27
C ARG A 25 -12.04 6.84 7.83
N LEU A 26 -11.16 7.12 6.86
CA LEU A 26 -11.50 7.30 5.44
C LEU A 26 -11.38 6.01 4.63
N GLY A 27 -11.11 4.88 5.29
CA GLY A 27 -10.89 3.60 4.63
C GLY A 27 -9.49 3.49 4.00
N LEU A 28 -9.07 2.25 3.73
CA LEU A 28 -7.69 1.99 3.31
C LEU A 28 -7.37 2.57 1.93
N ALA A 29 -8.33 2.56 1.00
CA ALA A 29 -8.16 3.07 -0.34
C ALA A 29 -7.74 4.54 -0.36
N TYR A 30 -8.40 5.38 0.45
CA TYR A 30 -8.07 6.80 0.53
C TYR A 30 -6.61 7.04 0.94
N HIS A 31 -6.16 6.34 1.97
CA HIS A 31 -4.77 6.47 2.43
C HIS A 31 -3.76 5.87 1.46
N VAL A 32 -4.13 4.81 0.72
CA VAL A 32 -3.28 4.31 -0.37
C VAL A 32 -3.14 5.38 -1.45
N HIS A 33 -4.23 6.01 -1.88
CA HIS A 33 -4.16 7.10 -2.85
C HIS A 33 -3.35 8.29 -2.34
N ASP A 34 -3.51 8.64 -1.07
CA ASP A 34 -2.75 9.72 -0.43
C ASP A 34 -1.25 9.40 -0.36
N LEU A 35 -0.88 8.18 0.04
CA LEU A 35 0.52 7.70 0.07
C LEU A 35 1.15 7.68 -1.33
N ILE A 36 0.39 7.25 -2.34
CA ILE A 36 0.83 7.23 -3.74
C ILE A 36 0.99 8.67 -4.25
N GLY A 37 0.01 9.54 -4.00
CA GLY A 37 0.03 10.94 -4.40
C GLY A 37 1.15 11.73 -3.71
N ALA A 38 1.46 11.41 -2.46
CA ALA A 38 2.55 11.97 -1.69
C ALA A 38 3.93 11.37 -2.05
N GLN A 39 4.00 10.45 -3.03
CA GLN A 39 5.22 9.74 -3.43
C GLN A 39 5.96 9.06 -2.25
N LEU A 40 5.20 8.65 -1.24
CA LEU A 40 5.72 7.96 -0.05
C LEU A 40 5.82 6.44 -0.26
N VAL A 41 5.33 5.94 -1.39
CA VAL A 41 5.39 4.53 -1.80
C VAL A 41 5.74 4.43 -3.29
N ASP A 42 6.62 3.50 -3.62
CA ASP A 42 6.94 3.14 -5.00
C ASP A 42 5.84 2.23 -5.55
N CYS A 43 5.23 2.64 -6.67
CA CYS A 43 4.22 1.87 -7.38
C CYS A 43 4.84 1.18 -8.60
N VAL A 44 5.05 -0.12 -8.50
CA VAL A 44 5.58 -0.94 -9.60
C VAL A 44 4.42 -1.67 -10.27
N SER A 45 4.12 -1.32 -11.52
CA SER A 45 3.11 -2.02 -12.31
C SER A 45 3.72 -3.33 -12.82
N THR A 46 3.31 -4.46 -12.24
CA THR A 46 3.70 -5.80 -12.68
C THR A 46 2.54 -6.48 -13.42
N THR A 47 2.83 -7.54 -14.15
CA THR A 47 1.81 -8.32 -14.89
C THR A 47 0.73 -8.90 -13.96
N SER A 48 1.02 -9.07 -12.68
CA SER A 48 0.10 -9.56 -11.65
C SER A 48 -0.66 -8.44 -10.92
N GLY A 49 -0.39 -7.17 -11.23
CA GLY A 49 -1.03 -6.01 -10.62
C GLY A 49 -0.04 -4.95 -10.14
N THR A 50 -0.57 -3.94 -9.45
CA THR A 50 0.24 -2.85 -8.88
C THR A 50 0.87 -3.30 -7.57
N LEU A 51 2.19 -3.33 -7.52
CA LEU A 51 2.99 -3.59 -6.33
C LEU A 51 3.33 -2.26 -5.65
N LEU A 52 3.05 -2.16 -4.35
CA LEU A 52 3.40 -1.03 -3.51
C LEU A 52 4.63 -1.41 -2.69
N ARG A 53 5.73 -0.71 -2.90
CA ARG A 53 6.99 -0.85 -2.15
C ARG A 53 7.19 0.39 -1.29
N LEU A 54 7.59 0.21 -0.04
CA LEU A 54 8.00 1.34 0.81
C LEU A 54 9.46 1.72 0.46
N PRO A 55 9.75 3.00 0.15
CA PRO A 55 11.12 3.48 0.04
C PRO A 55 11.80 3.36 1.41
N GLU A 56 13.05 2.88 1.42
CA GLU A 56 13.82 2.76 2.66
C GLU A 56 14.28 4.15 3.13
N THR A 57 13.80 4.56 4.31
CA THR A 57 14.39 5.60 5.16
C THR A 57 14.69 4.97 6.50
#